data_AF-A0A814DTC5-F1
#
_entry.id   AF-A0A814DTC5-F1
#
_cell.length_a   1.000
_cell.length_b   1.000
_cell.length_c   1.000
_cell.angle_alpha   90.00
_cell.angle_beta   90.00
_cell.angle_gamma   90.00
#
_symmetry.space_group_name_H-M   'P 1'
#
loop_
_entity.id
_entity.type
_entity.pdbx_description
1 polymer ?
#
loop_
_entity_poly.entity_id
_entity_poly.type
_entity_poly.pdbx_seq_one_letter_code
_entity_poly.pdbx_strand_id
1 'polypeptide(L)' 'MIKYLLILSVIFLVSSAQLQGLYGQCAGVGWTGGTQCDFGLVCTFINAYFSQCLPPSVAKMVARSLLNN' A
#
# COMPACT_ATOMS: atom_id res chain seq x y z
N MET A 1 -29.36 9.60 -28.00
CA MET A 1 -28.26 10.26 -27.23
C MET A 1 -28.17 9.84 -25.76
N ILE A 2 -29.20 9.20 -25.17
CA ILE A 2 -29.22 8.74 -23.76
C ILE A 2 -28.38 7.45 -23.51
N LYS A 3 -28.07 6.68 -24.56
CA LYS A 3 -27.40 5.37 -24.43
C LYS A 3 -25.94 5.46 -23.95
N TYR A 4 -25.25 6.58 -24.19
CA TYR A 4 -23.86 6.79 -23.77
C TYR A 4 -23.74 7.36 -22.34
N LEU A 5 -24.81 7.97 -21.80
CA LEU A 5 -24.84 8.50 -20.43
C LEU A 5 -24.74 7.40 -19.36
N LEU A 6 -25.23 6.19 -19.65
CA LEU A 6 -25.13 5.04 -18.75
C LEU A 6 -23.75 4.36 -18.79
N ILE A 7 -22.94 4.63 -19.82
CA ILE A 7 -21.62 3.97 -20.01
C ILE A 7 -20.53 4.80 -19.33
N LEU A 8 -20.71 6.13 -19.26
CA LEU A 8 -19.78 7.04 -18.59
C LEU A 8 -19.74 6.86 -17.06
N SER A 9 -20.83 6.37 -16.45
CA SER A 9 -20.93 6.18 -14.99
C SER A 9 -20.23 4.92 -14.47
N VAL A 10 -19.92 3.95 -15.33
CA VAL A 10 -19.37 2.64 -14.92
C VAL A 10 -17.83 2.66 -14.80
N ILE A 11 -17.17 3.74 -15.25
CA ILE A 11 -15.71 3.82 -15.37
C ILE A 11 -15.01 4.07 -14.01
N PHE A 12 -15.74 4.41 -12.93
CA PHE A 12 -15.16 4.96 -11.70
C PHE A 12 -14.88 3.99 -10.54
N LEU A 13 -15.04 2.66 -10.67
CA LEU A 13 -14.94 1.74 -9.53
C LEU A 13 -13.96 0.57 -9.68
N VAL A 14 -12.91 0.70 -10.50
CA VAL A 14 -11.82 -0.29 -10.51
C VAL A 14 -10.80 0.07 -9.41
N SER A 15 -11.06 -0.37 -8.18
CA SER A 15 -10.02 -0.44 -7.14
C SER A 15 -9.23 -1.72 -7.39
N SER A 16 -8.10 -1.61 -8.09
CA SER A 16 -7.20 -2.75 -8.23
C SER A 16 -6.44 -2.92 -6.92
N ALA A 17 -6.62 -4.04 -6.24
CA ALA A 17 -5.78 -4.43 -5.12
C ALA A 17 -4.38 -4.75 -5.65
N GLN A 18 -3.57 -3.72 -5.88
CA GLN A 18 -2.22 -3.84 -6.42
C GLN A 18 -1.27 -4.28 -5.32
N LEU A 19 -0.53 -5.36 -5.55
CA LEU A 19 0.59 -5.71 -4.70
C LEU A 19 1.64 -4.58 -4.75
N GLN A 20 2.14 -4.20 -3.58
CA GLN A 20 3.12 -3.15 -3.42
C GLN A 20 4.51 -3.77 -3.50
N GLY A 21 5.32 -3.25 -4.44
CA GLY A 21 6.68 -3.70 -4.63
C GLY A 21 7.62 -3.27 -3.49
N LEU A 22 8.88 -3.68 -3.61
CA LEU A 22 9.94 -3.27 -2.69
C LEU A 22 9.99 -1.74 -2.55
N TYR A 23 10.01 -1.25 -1.31
CA TYR A 23 9.94 0.16 -0.91
C TYR A 23 8.62 0.89 -1.21
N GLY A 24 7.60 0.19 -1.74
CA GLY A 24 6.26 0.74 -1.94
C GLY A 24 5.50 0.99 -0.63
N GLN A 25 4.54 1.92 -0.67
CA GLN A 25 3.67 2.20 0.47
C GLN A 25 2.57 1.15 0.57
N CYS A 26 2.42 0.54 1.75
CA CYS A 26 1.41 -0.50 2.01
C CYS A 26 0.39 -0.09 3.07
N ALA A 27 0.65 0.95 3.87
CA ALA A 27 -0.33 1.48 4.79
C ALA A 27 -0.01 2.94 5.16
N GLY A 28 -0.94 3.57 5.87
CA GLY A 28 -0.82 4.94 6.36
C GLY A 28 -2.16 5.67 6.35
N VAL A 29 -2.29 6.68 7.21
CA VAL A 29 -3.47 7.57 7.21
C VAL A 29 -3.60 8.24 5.83
N GLY A 30 -4.75 8.01 5.18
CA GLY A 30 -5.04 8.53 3.84
C GLY A 30 -4.54 7.68 2.68
N TRP A 31 -3.86 6.55 2.93
CA TRP A 31 -3.44 5.64 1.85
C TRP A 31 -4.65 4.88 1.28
N THR A 32 -4.90 5.05 -0.01
CA THR A 32 -5.99 4.39 -0.76
C THR A 32 -5.50 3.35 -1.76
N GLY A 33 -4.18 3.16 -1.84
CA GLY A 33 -3.55 2.17 -2.71
C GLY A 33 -3.57 0.76 -2.12
N GLY A 34 -2.79 -0.13 -2.72
CA GLY A 34 -2.72 -1.51 -2.27
C GLY A 34 -2.13 -1.65 -0.88
N THR A 35 -2.68 -2.57 -0.09
CA THR A 35 -2.26 -2.82 1.30
C THR A 35 -1.41 -4.06 1.50
N GLN A 36 -1.26 -4.85 0.44
CA GLN A 36 -0.48 -6.08 0.45
C GLN A 36 0.85 -5.86 -0.26
N CYS A 37 1.94 -6.35 0.33
CA CYS A 37 3.25 -6.34 -0.32
C CYS A 37 3.42 -7.57 -1.21
N ASP A 38 4.26 -7.45 -2.23
CA ASP A 38 4.65 -8.57 -3.08
C ASP A 38 5.35 -9.69 -2.29
N PHE A 39 5.48 -10.88 -2.89
CA PHE A 39 5.97 -12.07 -2.20
C PHE A 39 7.37 -11.85 -1.60
N GLY A 40 7.54 -12.25 -0.34
CA GLY A 40 8.82 -12.13 0.37
C GLY A 40 9.10 -10.76 0.96
N LEU A 41 8.15 -9.82 0.89
CA LEU A 41 8.23 -8.50 1.53
C LEU A 41 7.27 -8.39 2.72
N VAL A 42 7.60 -7.51 3.67
CA VAL A 42 6.81 -7.26 4.87
C VAL A 42 6.47 -5.77 4.95
N CYS A 43 5.18 -5.48 5.11
CA CYS A 43 4.72 -4.13 5.38
C CYS A 43 5.20 -3.68 6.76
N THR A 44 6.17 -2.75 6.77
CA THR A 44 6.84 -2.29 7.99
C THR A 44 6.37 -0.88 8.32
N PHE A 45 5.84 -0.71 9.52
CA PHE A 45 5.43 0.60 10.03
C PHE A 45 6.65 1.52 10.18
N ILE A 46 6.54 2.76 9.68
CA ILE A 46 7.55 3.81 9.86
C ILE A 46 6.94 4.96 10.64
N ASN A 47 5.74 5.42 10.26
CA ASN A 47 4.96 6.40 11.00
C ASN A 47 3.46 6.28 10.67
N ALA A 48 2.62 7.10 11.31
CA ALA A 48 1.17 7.06 11.15
C ALA A 48 0.69 7.22 9.69
N TYR A 49 1.43 7.96 8.87
CA TYR A 49 1.07 8.27 7.48
C TYR A 49 1.74 7.33 6.47
N PHE A 50 2.72 6.53 6.91
CA PHE A 50 3.56 5.76 5.99
C PHE A 50 4.05 4.44 6.58
N SER A 51 3.71 3.35 5.91
CA SER A 51 4.30 2.03 6.11
C SER A 51 4.82 1.50 4.78
N GLN A 52 5.97 0.84 4.80
CA GLN A 52 6.73 0.49 3.60
C GLN A 52 6.96 -1.02 3.47
N CYS A 53 6.85 -1.55 2.25
CA CYS A 53 7.22 -2.93 1.95
C CYS A 53 8.73 -3.11 1.95
N LEU A 54 9.25 -3.87 2.91
CA LEU A 54 10.68 -4.08 3.11
C LEU A 54 11.04 -5.56 3.10
N PRO A 55 12.29 -5.92 2.77
CA PRO A 55 12.79 -7.26 2.99
C PRO A 55 12.77 -7.59 4.49
N PRO A 56 12.50 -8.85 4.89
CA PRO A 56 12.42 -9.24 6.30
C PRO A 56 13.67 -8.87 7.13
N SER A 57 14.86 -8.91 6.53
CA SER A 57 16.12 -8.50 7.18
C SER A 57 16.14 -7.01 7.52
N VAL A 58 15.65 -6.16 6.62
CA VAL A 58 15.57 -4.71 6.81
C VAL A 58 14.44 -4.35 7.77
N ALA A 59 13.27 -4.98 7.62
CA ALA A 59 12.14 -4.81 8.54
C ALA A 59 12.55 -5.06 9.99
N LYS A 60 13.35 -6.11 10.25
CA LYS A 60 13.92 -6.40 11.57
C LYS A 60 14.86 -5.30 12.07
N MET A 61 15.66 -4.68 11.20
CA MET A 61 16.53 -3.55 11.59
C MET A 61 15.71 -2.30 11.93
N VAL A 62 14.70 -1.98 11.11
CA VAL A 62 13.78 -0.86 11.37
C VAL A 62 13.04 -1.04 12.69
N ALA A 63 12.46 -2.23 12.93
CA ALA A 63 11.78 -2.54 14.20
C ALA A 63 12.71 -2.39 15.42
N ARG A 64 13.99 -2.81 15.32
CA ARG A 64 14.97 -2.58 16.39
C ARG A 64 15.23 -1.10 16.65
N SER A 65 15.23 -0.27 15.61
CA SER A 65 15.42 1.17 15.77
C SER A 65 14.23 1.84 16.43
N LEU A 66 13.02 1.34 16.18
CA LEU A 66 11.79 1.85 16.81
C LEU A 66 11.68 1.45 18.29
N LEU A 67 12.21 0.28 18.68
CA LEU A 67 12.21 -0.18 20.08
C LEU A 67 13.25 0.51 20.97
N ASN A 68 14.24 1.19 20.39
CA ASN A 68 15.25 1.96 21.13
C ASN A 68 14.90 3.46 21.20
N ASN A 69 13.66 3.84 20.83
CA ASN A 69 13.06 5.15 21.14
C ASN A 69 11.98 4.97 22.21
#